data_AF-A0A0J0YJF3-F1
#
_entry.id   AF-A0A0J0YJF3-F1
#
_cell.length_a   1.000
_cell.length_b   1.000
_cell.length_c   1.000
_cell.angle_alpha   90.00
_cell.angle_beta   90.00
_cell.angle_gamma   90.00
#
_symmetry.space_group_name_H-M   'P 1'
#
loop_
_entity.id
_entity.type
_entity.pdbx_description
1 polymer ?
#
loop_
_entity_poly.entity_id
_entity_poly.type
_entity_poly.pdbx_seq_one_letter_code
_entity_poly.pdbx_strand_id
1 'polypeptide(L)'
;MNKTNYFTKLKENTINNSFSVPVKVSGYEELNLIASNLLKASIFMLKNDGECLSNSSDIDVISLLELALQLLPEDEMELLDELNKLHL
;
A
#
# COMPACT_ATOMS: atom_id res chain seq x y z
N MET A 1 31.00 -20.28 -16.32
CA MET A 1 29.58 -19.99 -16.62
C MET A 1 29.00 -19.25 -15.42
N ASN A 2 28.84 -17.93 -15.51
CA ASN A 2 28.33 -17.07 -14.42
C ASN A 2 26.80 -17.03 -14.45
N LYS A 3 26.15 -17.75 -13.54
CA LYS A 3 24.69 -17.75 -13.35
C LYS A 3 24.36 -18.06 -11.89
N THR A 4 24.43 -17.10 -10.98
CA THR A 4 24.04 -17.40 -9.58
C THR A 4 23.56 -16.22 -8.71
N ASN A 5 22.92 -15.20 -9.28
CA ASN A 5 22.17 -14.22 -8.45
C ASN A 5 20.71 -14.16 -8.93
N TYR A 6 19.98 -15.26 -8.81
CA TYR A 6 18.56 -15.34 -9.17
C TYR A 6 17.60 -15.05 -8.01
N PHE A 7 18.12 -14.90 -6.78
CA PHE A 7 17.29 -14.73 -5.59
C PHE A 7 17.69 -13.47 -4.83
N THR A 8 17.01 -12.36 -5.12
CA THR A 8 16.99 -11.23 -4.18
C THR A 8 16.23 -11.69 -2.94
N LYS A 9 16.94 -11.95 -1.84
CA LYS A 9 16.32 -12.35 -0.57
C LYS A 9 15.44 -11.19 -0.08
N LEU A 10 14.18 -11.47 0.22
CA LEU A 10 13.29 -10.50 0.86
C LEU A 10 13.83 -10.12 2.24
N LYS A 11 13.75 -8.84 2.61
CA LYS A 11 14.26 -8.36 3.90
C LYS A 11 13.31 -8.80 5.00
N GLU A 12 13.79 -9.63 5.91
CA GLU A 12 13.00 -10.11 7.05
C GLU A 12 12.72 -8.95 8.03
N ASN A 13 11.48 -8.86 8.51
CA ASN A 13 11.07 -8.01 9.60
C ASN A 13 10.99 -8.87 10.87
N THR A 14 11.93 -8.65 11.78
CA THR A 14 12.12 -9.46 13.00
C THR A 14 11.01 -9.33 14.02
N ILE A 15 10.09 -8.36 13.84
CA ILE A 15 9.03 -8.07 14.81
C ILE A 15 7.79 -8.95 14.54
N ASN A 16 7.46 -9.22 13.28
CA ASN A 16 6.17 -9.83 12.90
C ASN A 16 6.27 -11.05 11.98
N ASN A 17 7.42 -11.72 11.86
CA ASN A 17 7.65 -12.81 10.89
C ASN A 17 7.23 -12.45 9.45
N SER A 18 7.30 -11.17 9.10
CA SER A 18 6.92 -10.64 7.78
C SER A 18 8.16 -10.22 6.99
N PHE A 19 7.97 -9.92 5.71
CA PHE A 19 9.04 -9.39 4.87
C PHE A 19 8.74 -7.93 4.51
N SER A 20 9.76 -7.08 4.56
CA SER A 20 9.68 -5.69 4.14
C SER A 20 10.13 -5.54 2.70
N VAL A 21 9.30 -4.86 1.91
CA VAL A 21 9.64 -4.44 0.54
C VAL A 21 9.73 -2.92 0.54
N PRO A 22 10.90 -2.32 0.25
CA PRO A 22 11.03 -0.87 0.21
C PRO A 22 10.33 -0.32 -1.03
N VAL A 23 9.36 0.56 -0.84
CA VAL A 23 8.73 1.35 -1.89
C VAL A 23 9.51 2.66 -2.02
N LYS A 24 10.03 2.96 -3.22
CA LYS A 24 10.73 4.22 -3.49
C LYS A 24 9.71 5.26 -3.95
N VAL A 25 9.63 6.35 -3.21
CA VAL A 25 8.82 7.54 -3.55
C VAL A 25 9.70 8.78 -3.49
N SER A 26 9.39 9.77 -4.30
CA SER A 26 10.08 11.07 -4.38
C SER A 26 9.66 12.05 -3.28
N GLY A 27 8.53 11.81 -2.61
CA GLY A 27 8.08 12.60 -1.47
C GLY A 27 6.73 12.14 -0.90
N TYR A 28 6.28 12.78 0.18
CA TYR A 28 5.02 12.49 0.86
C TYR A 28 3.78 12.75 -0.01
N GLU A 29 3.84 13.73 -0.91
CA GLU A 29 2.77 14.00 -1.87
C GLU A 29 2.57 12.82 -2.82
N GLU A 30 3.66 12.29 -3.38
CA GLU A 30 3.60 11.12 -4.26
C GLU A 30 3.13 9.87 -3.49
N LEU A 31 3.61 9.66 -2.27
CA LEU A 31 3.14 8.58 -1.41
C LEU A 31 1.62 8.65 -1.20
N ASN A 32 1.11 9.84 -0.84
CA ASN A 32 -0.31 10.06 -0.61
C ASN A 32 -1.13 9.88 -1.89
N LEU A 33 -0.60 10.30 -3.05
CA LEU A 33 -1.23 10.08 -4.35
C LEU A 33 -1.32 8.59 -4.69
N ILE A 34 -0.25 7.82 -4.44
CA ILE A 34 -0.23 6.37 -4.64
C ILE A 34 -1.27 5.69 -3.75
N ALA A 35 -1.27 5.98 -2.45
CA ALA A 35 -2.25 5.43 -1.51
C ALA A 35 -3.69 5.79 -1.92
N SER A 36 -3.93 7.06 -2.26
CA SER A 36 -5.25 7.54 -2.72
C SER A 36 -5.70 6.85 -4.00
N ASN A 37 -4.80 6.62 -4.96
CA ASN A 37 -5.13 5.94 -6.21
C ASN A 37 -5.44 4.45 -5.99
N LEU A 38 -4.71 3.78 -5.11
CA LEU A 38 -4.99 2.40 -4.72
C LEU A 38 -6.35 2.27 -4.05
N LEU A 39 -6.70 3.19 -3.15
CA LEU A 39 -8.03 3.22 -2.52
C LEU A 39 -9.13 3.47 -3.54
N LYS A 40 -8.97 4.45 -4.43
CA LYS A 40 -9.95 4.76 -5.49
C LYS A 40 -10.14 3.58 -6.44
N ALA A 41 -9.06 2.92 -6.84
CA ALA A 41 -9.11 1.73 -7.68
C ALA A 41 -9.87 0.60 -6.97
N SER A 42 -9.54 0.34 -5.71
CA SER A 42 -10.21 -0.69 -4.90
C SER A 42 -11.71 -0.43 -4.76
N ILE A 43 -12.11 0.82 -4.47
CA ILE A 43 -13.52 1.22 -4.39
C ILE A 43 -14.22 1.07 -5.75
N PHE A 44 -13.56 1.47 -6.83
CA PHE A 44 -14.11 1.35 -8.18
C PHE A 44 -14.35 -0.12 -8.55
N MET A 45 -13.41 -1.01 -8.23
CA MET A 45 -13.54 -2.45 -8.48
C MET A 45 -14.66 -3.07 -7.63
N LEU A 46 -14.71 -2.79 -6.31
CA LEU A 46 -15.80 -3.25 -5.43
C LEU A 46 -17.18 -2.80 -5.90
N LYS A 47 -17.28 -1.59 -6.45
CA LYS A 47 -18.54 -1.05 -6.98
C LYS A 47 -18.95 -1.70 -8.30
N ASN A 48 -17.98 -2.12 -9.12
CA ASN A 48 -18.20 -2.66 -10.45
C ASN A 48 -18.30 -4.20 -10.50
N ASP A 49 -17.90 -4.89 -9.43
CA ASP A 49 -18.10 -6.34 -9.25
C ASP A 49 -19.58 -6.75 -9.26
N GLY A 50 -20.51 -5.80 -9.07
CA GLY A 50 -21.95 -6.02 -9.24
C GLY A 50 -22.42 -6.16 -10.69
N GLU A 51 -21.65 -5.69 -11.68
CA GLU A 51 -22.06 -5.66 -13.10
C GLU A 51 -21.11 -6.41 -14.06
N CYS A 52 -19.89 -6.80 -13.66
CA CYS A 52 -18.87 -7.27 -14.60
C CYS A 52 -18.07 -8.52 -14.19
N LEU A 53 -18.54 -9.36 -13.27
CA LEU A 53 -17.96 -10.71 -13.07
C LEU A 53 -18.40 -11.67 -14.18
N SER A 54 -17.84 -11.51 -15.38
CA SER A 54 -17.86 -12.59 -16.37
C SER A 54 -16.59 -12.80 -17.15
N ASN A 55 -15.53 -11.97 -17.03
CA ASN A 55 -14.31 -12.21 -17.81
C ASN A 55 -13.01 -11.80 -17.09
N SER A 56 -12.42 -12.78 -16.39
CA SER A 56 -10.99 -13.11 -16.45
C SER A 56 -9.94 -12.06 -16.06
N SER A 57 -10.18 -11.28 -14.99
CA SER A 57 -9.09 -10.63 -14.26
C SER A 57 -9.49 -10.41 -12.81
N ASP A 58 -9.45 -11.48 -12.01
CA ASP A 58 -9.64 -11.43 -10.55
C ASP A 58 -8.43 -10.73 -9.94
N ILE A 59 -8.38 -9.40 -10.07
CA ILE A 59 -7.48 -8.58 -9.29
C ILE A 59 -7.97 -8.71 -7.85
N ASP A 60 -7.13 -9.24 -6.97
CA ASP A 60 -7.45 -9.37 -5.57
C ASP A 60 -7.53 -7.97 -4.93
N VAL A 61 -8.75 -7.45 -4.84
CA VAL A 61 -9.04 -6.12 -4.28
C VAL A 61 -8.62 -6.03 -2.81
N ILE A 62 -8.62 -7.16 -2.10
CA ILE A 62 -8.18 -7.22 -0.70
C ILE A 62 -6.68 -6.90 -0.61
N SER A 63 -5.86 -7.53 -1.47
CA SER A 63 -4.42 -7.24 -1.56
C SER A 63 -4.13 -5.76 -1.88
N LEU A 64 -4.94 -5.10 -2.73
CA LEU A 64 -4.78 -3.67 -3.04
C LEU A 64 -5.10 -2.77 -1.83
N LEU A 65 -6.16 -3.09 -1.08
CA LEU A 65 -6.52 -2.37 0.14
C LEU A 65 -5.46 -2.54 1.22
N GLU A 66 -4.95 -3.76 1.41
CA GLU A 66 -3.87 -4.03 2.37
C GLU A 66 -2.60 -3.23 2.04
N LEU A 67 -2.23 -3.13 0.76
CA LEU A 67 -1.10 -2.31 0.33
C LEU A 67 -1.36 -0.82 0.54
N ALA A 68 -2.57 -0.34 0.25
CA ALA A 68 -2.94 1.06 0.49
C ALA A 68 -2.83 1.41 1.98
N LEU A 69 -3.31 0.53 2.87
CA LEU A 69 -3.22 0.71 4.32
C LEU A 69 -1.77 0.71 4.81
N GLN A 70 -0.92 -0.18 4.29
CA GLN A 70 0.51 -0.22 4.65
C GLN A 70 1.30 1.03 4.21
N LEU A 71 0.78 1.79 3.25
CA LEU A 71 1.40 3.02 2.75
C LEU A 71 0.96 4.27 3.52
N LEU A 72 -0.06 4.17 4.39
CA LEU A 72 -0.55 5.31 5.16
C LEU A 72 0.42 5.62 6.33
N PRO A 73 0.85 6.87 6.47
CA PRO A 73 1.74 7.29 7.55
C PRO A 73 0.95 7.53 8.85
N GLU A 74 0.60 6.46 9.57
CA GLU A 74 -0.22 6.53 10.80
C GLU A 74 0.41 7.42 11.88
N ASP A 75 1.71 7.26 12.15
CA ASP A 75 2.43 8.04 13.17
C ASP A 75 2.45 9.54 12.83
N GLU A 76 2.67 9.90 11.56
CA GLU A 76 2.63 11.29 11.12
C GLU A 76 1.21 11.89 11.19
N MET A 77 0.18 11.09 10.92
CA MET A 77 -1.22 11.52 11.07
C MET A 77 -1.59 11.76 12.53
N GLU A 78 -1.15 10.91 13.46
CA GLU A 78 -1.35 11.10 14.91
C GLU A 78 -0.65 12.38 15.39
N LEU A 79 0.59 12.62 14.94
CA LEU A 79 1.32 13.84 15.26
C LEU A 79 0.61 15.10 14.74
N LEU A 80 0.05 15.04 13.52
CA LEU A 80 -0.74 16.14 12.96
C LEU A 80 -2.00 16.43 13.81
N ASP A 81 -2.66 15.40 14.32
CA ASP A 81 -3.81 15.55 15.21
C ASP A 81 -3.43 16.20 16.55
N GLU A 82 -2.31 15.80 17.15
CA GLU A 82 -1.81 16.42 18.38
C GLU A 82 -1.42 17.89 18.17
N LEU A 83 -0.76 18.22 17.06
CA LEU A 83 -0.44 19.60 16.71
C LEU A 83 -1.70 20.46 16.50
N ASN A 84 -2.74 19.89 15.89
CA ASN A 84 -4.01 20.57 15.71
C ASN A 84 -4.68 20.88 17.07
N LYS A 85 -4.58 19.98 18.05
CA LYS A 85 -5.09 20.21 19.42
C LYS A 85 -4.33 21.30 20.18
N LEU A 86 -3.05 21.54 19.85
CA LEU A 86 -2.23 22.60 20.45
C LEU A 86 -2.52 24.00 19.89
N HIS A 87 -3.20 24.10 18.75
CA HIS A 87 -3.51 25.37 18.08
C HIS A 87 -4.87 26.00 18.48
N LEU A 88 -5.42 25.64 19.65
CA LEU A 88 -6.66 26.19 20.22
C LEU A 88 -6.46 26.71 21.65
#